data_AF-A0A5E4K354-F1
#
_entry.id   AF-A0A5E4K354-F1
#
_cell.length_a   1.000
_cell.length_b   1.000
_cell.length_c   1.000
_cell.angle_alpha   90.00
_cell.angle_beta   90.00
_cell.angle_gamma   90.00
#
_symmetry.space_group_name_H-M   'P 1'
#
loop_
_entity.id
_entity.type
_entity.pdbx_description
1 polymer ?
#
loop_
_entity_poly.entity_id
_entity_poly.type
_entity_poly.pdbx_seq_one_letter_code
_entity_poly.pdbx_strand_id
1 'polypeptide(L)'
;MTIKEKSWIEEAEFEKLSRSEKKEYIKEWGCICNECRNKWHYLDSIEKEINFQTRNNSLLGLGMCCNPCVALSTSNANTQLSQQKAKLKSCPKCGSSNVTRNAKFFKKQ
;
A
#
# COMPACT_ATOMS: atom_id res chain seq x y z
N MET A 1 30.00 8.69 -20.47
CA MET A 1 29.20 8.09 -19.38
C MET A 1 27.90 8.86 -19.29
N THR A 2 26.80 8.28 -19.78
CA THR A 2 25.47 8.92 -19.68
C THR A 2 24.97 8.74 -18.26
N ILE A 3 24.96 9.81 -17.48
CA ILE A 3 24.32 9.81 -16.17
C ILE A 3 22.82 9.63 -16.46
N LYS A 4 22.31 8.41 -16.26
CA LYS A 4 20.87 8.17 -16.32
C LYS A 4 20.25 9.01 -15.20
N GLU A 5 19.59 10.10 -15.57
CA GLU A 5 18.77 10.86 -14.63
C GLU A 5 17.86 9.89 -13.90
N LYS A 6 17.85 9.95 -12.57
CA LYS A 6 16.94 9.14 -11.77
C LYS A 6 15.52 9.55 -12.17
N SER A 7 14.71 8.59 -12.63
CA SER A 7 13.31 8.82 -13.00
C SER A 7 12.38 8.99 -11.78
N TRP A 8 12.94 9.10 -10.58
CA TRP A 8 12.23 9.16 -9.31
C TRP A 8 12.99 10.03 -8.31
N ILE A 9 12.23 10.61 -7.38
CA ILE A 9 12.74 11.42 -6.27
C ILE A 9 12.48 10.72 -4.93
N GLU A 10 13.29 11.07 -3.93
CA GLU A 10 13.16 10.57 -2.56
C GLU A 10 12.09 11.33 -1.76
N GLU A 11 11.65 10.79 -0.63
CA GLU A 11 10.61 11.41 0.21
C GLU A 11 10.99 12.82 0.66
N ALA A 12 12.26 13.04 1.03
CA ALA A 12 12.75 14.36 1.41
C ALA A 12 12.71 15.39 0.26
N GLU A 13 12.82 14.97 -0.99
CA GLU A 13 12.67 15.84 -2.16
C GLU A 13 11.20 16.07 -2.49
N PHE A 14 10.39 15.01 -2.43
CA PHE A 14 8.95 15.09 -2.63
C PHE A 14 8.28 16.02 -1.62
N GLU A 15 8.71 16.02 -0.36
CA GLU A 15 8.13 16.87 0.69
C GLU A 15 8.31 18.36 0.42
N LYS A 16 9.40 18.75 -0.25
CA LYS A 16 9.71 20.13 -0.64
C LYS A 16 8.84 20.66 -1.78
N LEU A 17 8.17 19.78 -2.53
CA LEU A 17 7.31 20.16 -3.64
C LEU A 17 6.02 20.85 -3.17
N SER A 18 5.50 21.75 -3.99
CA SER A 18 4.19 22.35 -3.79
C SER A 18 3.08 21.31 -3.90
N ARG A 19 1.89 21.62 -3.34
CA ARG A 19 0.73 20.70 -3.41
C ARG A 19 0.30 20.39 -4.84
N SER A 20 0.44 21.35 -5.77
CA SER A 20 0.17 21.15 -7.20
C SER A 20 1.15 20.15 -7.82
N GLU A 21 2.45 20.33 -7.57
CA GLU A 21 3.48 19.44 -8.11
C GLU A 21 3.37 18.03 -7.54
N LYS A 22 3.04 17.88 -6.26
CA LYS A 22 2.83 16.56 -5.63
C LYS A 22 1.79 15.71 -6.36
N LYS A 23 0.80 16.32 -7.03
CA LYS A 23 -0.23 15.59 -7.80
C LYS A 23 0.34 14.94 -9.06
N GLU A 24 1.45 15.45 -9.58
CA GLU A 24 2.15 14.94 -10.76
C GLU A 24 3.02 13.72 -10.42
N TYR A 25 3.01 13.21 -9.19
CA TYR A 25 3.81 12.06 -8.80
C TYR A 25 2.96 10.87 -8.36
N ILE A 26 3.52 9.68 -8.57
CA ILE A 26 3.01 8.38 -8.11
C ILE A 26 4.00 7.85 -7.08
N LYS A 27 3.48 7.46 -5.90
CA LYS A 27 4.28 6.82 -4.85
C LYS A 27 4.32 5.31 -5.06
N GLU A 28 5.51 4.75 -5.11
CA GLU A 28 5.80 3.32 -5.15
C GLU A 28 6.64 2.92 -3.92
N TRP A 29 6.34 1.78 -3.34
CA TRP A 29 7.11 1.18 -2.26
C TRP A 29 8.07 0.14 -2.82
N GLY A 30 9.37 0.43 -2.76
CA GLY A 30 10.42 -0.55 -3.01
C GLY A 30 10.70 -1.37 -1.74
N CYS A 31 10.49 -2.68 -1.79
CA CYS A 31 10.58 -3.58 -0.66
C CYS A 31 11.73 -4.57 -0.81
N ILE A 32 12.42 -4.88 0.28
CA ILE A 32 13.48 -5.88 0.36
C ILE A 32 13.25 -6.74 1.60
N CYS A 33 13.15 -8.05 1.42
CA CYS A 33 13.07 -8.99 2.55
C CYS A 33 14.44 -9.12 3.21
N ASN A 34 14.49 -8.98 4.52
CA ASN A 34 15.74 -9.09 5.28
C ASN A 34 16.16 -10.57 5.46
N GLU A 35 15.22 -11.52 5.37
CA GLU A 35 15.49 -12.97 5.47
C GLU A 35 16.05 -13.56 4.17
N CYS A 36 15.30 -13.42 3.06
CA CYS A 36 15.64 -14.09 1.80
C CYS A 36 16.17 -13.13 0.72
N ARG A 37 16.31 -11.84 1.04
CA ARG A 37 16.82 -10.79 0.14
C ARG A 37 16.00 -10.57 -1.14
N ASN A 38 14.81 -11.18 -1.25
CA ASN A 38 13.90 -10.97 -2.35
C ASN A 38 13.46 -9.50 -2.40
N LYS A 39 13.40 -8.93 -3.60
CA LYS A 39 12.99 -7.55 -3.84
C LYS A 39 11.66 -7.54 -4.59
N TRP A 40 10.76 -6.64 -4.22
CA TRP A 40 9.50 -6.43 -4.93
C TRP A 40 9.05 -5.00 -4.74
N HIS A 41 8.06 -4.60 -5.53
CA HIS A 41 7.55 -3.26 -5.59
C HIS A 41 6.03 -3.31 -5.57
N TYR A 42 5.39 -2.30 -4.99
CA TYR A 42 3.96 -2.12 -5.11
C TYR A 42 3.58 -0.65 -5.05
N LEU A 43 2.49 -0.28 -5.72
CA LEU A 43 1.99 1.08 -5.72
C LEU A 43 1.32 1.42 -4.39
N ASP A 44 1.56 2.62 -3.88
CA ASP A 44 0.89 3.14 -2.67
C ASP A 44 -0.64 3.21 -2.82
N SER A 45 -1.13 3.35 -4.06
CA SER A 45 -2.56 3.29 -4.40
C SER A 45 -3.20 1.95 -4.01
N ILE A 46 -2.49 0.84 -4.12
CA ILE A 46 -3.01 -0.49 -3.74
C ILE A 46 -3.21 -0.55 -2.23
N GLU A 47 -2.27 -0.04 -1.44
CA GLU A 47 -2.40 0.01 0.02
C GLU A 47 -3.54 0.95 0.44
N LYS A 48 -3.71 2.09 -0.24
CA LYS A 48 -4.81 3.02 -0.03
C LYS A 48 -6.17 2.39 -0.35
N GLU A 49 -6.28 1.66 -1.44
CA GLU A 49 -7.51 0.99 -1.85
C GLU A 49 -7.93 -0.06 -0.79
N ILE A 50 -7.00 -0.92 -0.36
CA ILE A 50 -7.28 -1.92 0.69
C ILE A 50 -7.73 -1.23 1.99
N ASN A 51 -7.10 -0.12 2.38
CA ASN A 51 -7.49 0.65 3.56
C ASN A 51 -8.86 1.30 3.41
N PHE A 52 -9.19 1.82 2.23
CA PHE A 52 -10.49 2.42 1.92
C PHE A 52 -11.61 1.38 2.00
N GLN A 53 -11.44 0.22 1.38
CA GLN A 53 -12.40 -0.88 1.44
C GLN A 53 -12.61 -1.39 2.87
N THR A 54 -11.53 -1.49 3.66
CA THR A 54 -11.61 -1.88 5.08
C THR A 54 -12.44 -0.89 5.89
N ARG A 55 -12.26 0.42 5.66
CA ARG A 55 -13.04 1.47 6.32
C ARG A 55 -14.50 1.43 5.93
N ASN A 56 -14.82 1.28 4.64
CA ASN A 56 -16.20 1.22 4.17
C ASN A 56 -16.95 0.02 4.75
N ASN A 57 -16.30 -1.16 4.77
CA ASN A 57 -16.90 -2.36 5.38
C ASN A 57 -17.11 -2.20 6.89
N SER A 58 -16.24 -1.47 7.59
CA SER A 58 -16.43 -1.17 9.02
C SER A 58 -17.57 -0.19 9.30
N LEU A 59 -17.80 0.79 8.41
CA LEU A 59 -18.92 1.74 8.51
C LEU A 59 -20.27 1.06 8.26
N LEU A 60 -20.32 0.11 7.32
CA LEU A 60 -21.51 -0.71 7.08
C LEU A 60 -21.85 -1.63 8.27
N GLY A 61 -20.84 -2.04 9.05
CA GLY A 61 -21.02 -2.85 10.27
C GLY A 61 -21.55 -2.08 11.48
N LEU A 62 -21.36 -0.75 11.53
CA LEU A 62 -21.77 0.09 12.67
C LEU A 62 -23.23 0.58 12.59
N GLY A 63 -23.89 0.49 11.43
CA GLY A 63 -25.27 0.93 11.24
C GLY A 63 -26.32 -0.19 11.28
N MET A 64 -25.94 -1.44 11.52
CA MET A 64 -26.79 -2.62 11.30
C MET A 64 -26.94 -3.45 12.58
N CYS A 65 -27.51 -2.84 13.62
CA CYS A 65 -27.86 -3.52 14.88
C CYS A 65 -28.94 -4.61 14.70
N CYS A 66 -29.54 -4.73 13.52
CA CYS A 66 -30.81 -5.45 13.32
C CYS A 66 -30.75 -6.62 12.32
N ASN A 67 -29.58 -7.02 11.78
CA ASN A 67 -29.54 -8.19 10.88
C ASN A 67 -28.24 -9.03 10.95
N PRO A 68 -28.25 -10.20 11.61
CA PRO A 68 -27.04 -10.99 11.88
C PRO A 68 -26.37 -11.60 10.62
N CYS A 69 -27.11 -11.80 9.52
CA CYS A 69 -26.54 -12.33 8.27
C CYS A 69 -25.61 -11.33 7.54
N VAL A 70 -25.90 -10.03 7.63
CA VAL A 70 -25.11 -8.99 6.96
C VAL A 70 -23.81 -8.73 7.73
N ALA A 71 -23.88 -8.79 9.06
CA ALA A 71 -22.71 -8.70 9.95
C ALA A 71 -21.68 -9.82 9.66
N LEU A 72 -22.13 -11.07 9.49
CA LEU A 72 -21.24 -12.20 9.17
C LEU A 72 -20.48 -12.02 7.83
N SER A 73 -21.18 -11.47 6.83
CA SER A 73 -20.64 -11.23 5.49
C SER A 73 -19.58 -10.12 5.50
N THR A 74 -19.80 -9.06 6.29
CA THR A 74 -18.83 -7.95 6.45
C THR A 74 -17.61 -8.36 7.28
N SER A 75 -17.77 -9.21 8.30
CA SER A 75 -16.63 -9.76 9.06
C SER A 75 -15.70 -10.64 8.20
N ASN A 76 -16.26 -11.44 7.30
CA ASN A 76 -15.46 -12.24 6.36
C ASN A 76 -14.71 -11.36 5.35
N ALA A 77 -15.36 -10.32 4.81
CA ALA A 77 -14.73 -9.36 3.91
C ALA A 77 -13.56 -8.60 4.55
N ASN A 78 -13.72 -8.13 5.80
CA ASN A 78 -12.65 -7.45 6.54
C ASN A 78 -11.46 -8.37 6.85
N THR A 79 -11.73 -9.65 7.13
CA THR A 79 -10.68 -10.65 7.34
C THR A 79 -9.87 -10.87 6.06
N GLN A 80 -10.53 -10.99 4.90
CA GLN A 80 -9.87 -11.12 3.61
C GLN A 80 -9.03 -9.89 3.26
N LEU A 81 -9.54 -8.67 3.49
CA LEU A 81 -8.80 -7.42 3.26
C LEU A 81 -7.58 -7.30 4.18
N SER A 82 -7.70 -7.71 5.44
CA SER A 82 -6.58 -7.76 6.38
C SER A 82 -5.50 -8.74 5.93
N GLN A 83 -5.90 -9.91 5.42
CA GLN A 83 -4.98 -10.89 4.84
C GLN A 83 -4.31 -10.35 3.56
N GLN A 84 -5.04 -9.64 2.69
CA GLN A 84 -4.46 -9.01 1.50
C GLN A 84 -3.44 -7.94 1.88
N LYS A 85 -3.75 -7.09 2.87
CA LYS A 85 -2.82 -6.08 3.40
C LYS A 85 -1.57 -6.72 3.99
N ALA A 86 -1.72 -7.81 4.73
CA ALA A 86 -0.59 -8.56 5.29
C ALA A 86 0.28 -9.16 4.17
N LYS A 87 -0.34 -9.80 3.17
CA LYS A 87 0.36 -10.37 2.01
C LYS A 87 1.12 -9.30 1.21
N LEU A 88 0.53 -8.12 1.02
CA LEU A 88 1.18 -7.00 0.33
C LEU A 88 2.46 -6.55 1.04
N LYS A 89 2.45 -6.60 2.37
CA LYS A 89 3.53 -6.14 3.26
C LYS A 89 4.56 -7.21 3.60
N SER A 90 4.25 -8.48 3.33
CA SER A 90 5.13 -9.63 3.54
C SER A 90 5.88 -10.00 2.28
N CYS A 91 7.00 -10.71 2.45
CA CYS A 91 7.78 -11.21 1.34
C CYS A 91 6.97 -12.23 0.52
N PRO A 92 6.81 -12.06 -0.80
CA PRO A 92 6.07 -13.00 -1.63
C PRO A 92 6.78 -14.35 -1.79
N LYS A 93 8.08 -14.42 -1.48
CA LYS A 93 8.89 -15.63 -1.65
C LYS A 93 8.90 -16.52 -0.40
N CYS A 94 9.05 -15.94 0.79
CA CYS A 94 9.18 -16.70 2.04
C CYS A 94 8.10 -16.38 3.09
N GLY A 95 7.18 -15.47 2.81
CA GLY A 95 6.12 -15.07 3.75
C GLY A 95 6.58 -14.18 4.91
N SER A 96 7.88 -13.94 5.07
CA SER A 96 8.42 -13.12 6.17
C SER A 96 7.89 -11.69 6.15
N SER A 97 7.51 -11.18 7.31
CA SER A 97 7.15 -9.78 7.55
C SER A 97 8.36 -8.89 7.85
N ASN A 98 9.56 -9.46 8.00
CA ASN A 98 10.81 -8.73 8.20
C ASN A 98 11.29 -8.12 6.87
N VAL A 99 10.77 -6.93 6.57
CA VAL A 99 10.92 -6.26 5.28
C VAL A 99 11.31 -4.80 5.47
N THR A 100 12.35 -4.38 4.75
CA THR A 100 12.71 -2.95 4.63
C THR A 100 11.94 -2.34 3.46
N ARG A 101 11.30 -1.18 3.67
CA ARG A 101 10.53 -0.47 2.63
C ARG A 101 11.05 0.94 2.44
N ASN A 102 11.14 1.36 1.19
CA ASN A 102 11.56 2.70 0.80
C ASN A 102 10.54 3.30 -0.16
N ALA A 103 10.14 4.54 0.11
CA ALA A 103 9.26 5.29 -0.78
C ALA A 103 10.05 5.85 -1.96
N LYS A 104 9.48 5.70 -3.16
CA LYS A 104 9.96 6.34 -4.39
C LYS A 104 8.82 7.08 -5.05
N PHE A 105 9.09 8.28 -5.53
CA PHE A 105 8.08 9.11 -6.18
C PHE A 105 8.44 9.29 -7.64
N PHE A 106 7.62 8.74 -8.52
CA PHE A 106 7.80 8.80 -9.98
C PHE A 106 6.89 9.86 -10.56
N LYS A 107 7.42 10.70 -11.47
CA LYS A 107 6.57 11.68 -12.18
C LYS A 107 5.63 10.94 -13.14
N LYS A 108 4.37 11.34 -13.18
CA LYS A 108 3.39 10.91 -14.18
C LYS A 108 3.86 11.39 -15.55
N GLN A 109 3.82 10.50 -16.54
CA GLN A 109 4.07 10.87 -17.94
C GLN A 109 2.84 11.54 -18.53
#